data_AF-A0A540LP66-F1
#
_entry.id   AF-A0A540LP66-F1
#
_cell.length_a   1.000
_cell.length_b   1.000
_cell.length_c   1.000
_cell.angle_alpha   90.00
_cell.angle_beta   90.00
_cell.angle_gamma   90.00
#
_symmetry.space_group_name_H-M   'P 1'
#
loop_
_entity.id
_entity.type
_entity.pdbx_description
1 polymer ?
#
loop_
_entity_poly.entity_id
_entity_poly.type
_entity_poly.pdbx_seq_one_letter_code
_entity_poly.pdbx_strand_id
1 'polypeptide(L)' 'MKDLGPLHYFLGVEVKYFGNCMHVSQSKYALDPLTRIKFIEAKPISTPVSCGQKLSAYDGEAYENPAHYCSVVGAL' A
#
# COMPACT_ATOMS: atom_id res chain seq x y z
N MET A 1 22.08 18.59 18.77
CA MET A 1 20.96 18.32 17.83
C MET A 1 21.60 17.93 16.51
N LYS A 2 21.37 16.71 16.00
CA LYS A 2 21.98 16.27 14.73
C LYS A 2 21.14 16.83 13.59
N ASP A 3 21.77 17.56 12.70
CA ASP A 3 21.15 17.93 11.43
C ASP A 3 21.11 16.67 10.55
N LEU A 4 19.90 16.27 10.15
CA LEU A 4 19.66 15.08 9.31
C LEU A 4 19.64 15.46 7.82
N GLY A 5 19.82 16.75 7.49
CA GLY A 5 19.69 17.25 6.14
C GLY A 5 18.23 17.29 5.66
N PRO A 6 18.03 17.50 4.35
CA PRO A 6 16.70 17.59 3.75
C PRO A 6 15.89 16.31 3.93
N LEU A 7 14.58 16.45 4.15
CA LEU A 7 13.67 15.32 4.30
C LEU A 7 13.52 14.61 2.95
N HIS A 8 13.89 13.33 2.88
CA HIS A 8 13.75 12.53 1.64
C HIS A 8 12.65 11.47 1.76
N TYR A 9 12.59 10.78 2.90
CA TYR A 9 11.58 9.75 3.14
C TYR A 9 11.33 9.58 4.64
N PHE A 10 10.08 9.67 5.08
CA PHE A 10 9.71 9.44 6.47
C PHE A 10 8.27 8.93 6.57
N LEU A 11 8.05 7.85 7.34
CA LEU A 11 6.73 7.25 7.58
C LEU A 11 5.91 7.00 6.30
N GLY A 12 6.55 6.49 5.24
CA GLY A 12 5.87 6.20 3.98
C GLY A 12 5.73 7.40 3.03
N VAL A 13 6.08 8.59 3.49
CA VAL A 13 6.03 9.82 2.70
C VAL A 13 7.39 10.07 2.06
N GLU A 14 7.42 10.11 0.73
CA GLU A 14 8.56 10.52 -0.08
C GLU A 14 8.47 12.02 -0.38
N VAL A 15 9.61 12.69 -0.31
CA VAL A 15 9.72 14.11 -0.63
C VAL A 15 10.80 14.29 -1.71
N LYS A 16 10.41 14.91 -2.83
CA LYS A 16 11.31 15.31 -3.91
C LYS A 16 11.33 16.82 -4.01
N TYR A 17 12.52 17.40 -4.01
CA TYR A 17 12.72 18.84 -4.13
C TYR A 17 12.99 19.22 -5.59
N PHE A 18 12.32 20.27 -6.06
CA PHE A 18 12.47 20.86 -7.39
C PHE A 18 12.73 22.36 -7.22
N GLY A 19 13.99 22.74 -7.04
CA GLY A 19 14.35 24.11 -6.65
C GLY A 19 13.70 24.49 -5.33
N ASN A 20 12.85 25.51 -5.35
CA ASN A 20 12.11 26.00 -4.17
C ASN A 20 10.76 25.26 -3.96
N CYS A 21 10.44 24.28 -4.80
CA CYS A 21 9.20 23.51 -4.70
C CYS A 21 9.46 22.14 -4.06
N MET A 22 8.44 21.62 -3.38
CA MET A 22 8.45 20.31 -2.75
C MET A 22 7.31 19.46 -3.32
N HIS A 23 7.63 18.30 -3.87
CA HIS A 23 6.67 17.29 -4.29
C HIS A 23 6.63 16.16 -3.26
N VAL A 24 5.45 15.94 -2.69
CA VAL A 24 5.21 14.95 -1.65
C VAL A 24 4.38 13.81 -2.24
N SER A 25 4.82 12.56 -2.06
CA SER A 25 4.11 11.39 -2.55
C SER A 25 4.18 10.21 -1.59
N GLN A 26 3.27 9.25 -1.72
CA GLN A 26 3.33 7.95 -1.04
C GLN A 26 3.47 6.80 -2.04
N SER A 27 3.86 7.10 -3.29
CA SER A 27 3.90 6.12 -4.38
C SER A 27 4.77 4.91 -4.03
N LYS A 28 5.95 5.13 -3.44
CA LYS A 28 6.81 4.05 -2.97
C LYS A 28 6.15 3.22 -1.86
N TYR A 29 5.53 3.88 -0.88
CA TYR A 29 4.83 3.19 0.20
C TYR A 29 3.69 2.30 -0.33
N ALA A 30 2.89 2.79 -1.28
CA ALA A 30 1.81 2.01 -1.88
C ALA A 30 2.32 0.86 -2.77
N LEU A 31 3.44 1.04 -3.48
CA LEU A 31 3.96 0.04 -4.42
C LEU A 31 4.81 -1.05 -3.73
N ASP A 32 5.45 -0.75 -2.60
CA ASP A 32 6.33 -1.71 -1.91
C ASP A 32 5.59 -2.99 -1.47
N PRO A 33 4.40 -2.92 -0.83
CA PRO A 33 3.61 -4.11 -0.50
C PRO A 33 3.25 -4.92 -1.74
N LEU A 34 2.76 -4.25 -2.79
CA LEU A 34 2.36 -4.89 -4.05
C LEU A 34 3.54 -5.59 -4.73
N THR A 35 4.74 -5.00 -4.66
CA THR A 35 5.97 -5.59 -5.19
C THR A 35 6.33 -6.88 -4.44
N ARG A 36 6.24 -6.87 -3.10
CA ARG A 36 6.57 -8.03 -2.25
C ARG A 36 5.69 -9.25 -2.55
N ILE A 37 4.41 -9.02 -2.84
CA ILE A 37 3.47 -10.09 -3.21
C ILE A 37 3.33 -10.31 -4.73
N LYS A 38 4.22 -9.72 -5.54
CA LYS A 38 4.24 -9.85 -7.01
C LYS A 38 2.92 -9.45 -7.69
N PHE A 39 2.27 -8.41 -7.18
CA PHE A 39 0.95 -7.95 -7.62
C PHE A 39 0.99 -6.67 -8.45
N ILE A 40 2.18 -6.21 -8.86
CA ILE A 40 2.38 -5.00 -9.69
C ILE A 40 1.73 -5.14 -11.07
N GLU A 41 1.71 -6.35 -11.63
CA GLU A 41 1.16 -6.64 -12.96
C GLU A 41 -0.27 -7.19 -12.90
N ALA A 42 -0.96 -7.01 -11.77
CA ALA A 42 -2.34 -7.45 -11.64
C ALA A 42 -3.21 -6.80 -12.72
N LYS A 43 -4.03 -7.62 -13.38
CA LYS A 43 -4.91 -7.15 -14.47
C LYS A 43 -5.87 -6.10 -13.91
N PRO A 44 -6.04 -4.96 -14.58
CA PRO A 44 -7.01 -3.97 -14.15
C PRO A 44 -8.41 -4.57 -14.20
N ILE A 45 -9.17 -4.39 -13.12
CA ILE A 45 -10.58 -4.78 -13.03
C ILE A 45 -11.43 -3.52 -12.89
N SER A 46 -12.52 -3.45 -13.66
CA SER A 46 -13.42 -2.29 -13.69
C SER A 46 -14.17 -2.08 -12.36
N THR A 47 -14.22 -3.12 -11.53
CA THR A 47 -14.98 -3.15 -10.27
C THR A 47 -14.06 -3.58 -9.12
N PRO A 48 -13.61 -2.65 -8.26
CA PRO A 48 -12.71 -3.00 -7.17
C PRO A 48 -13.40 -3.83 -6.07
N VAL A 49 -14.70 -3.64 -5.88
CA VAL A 49 -15.56 -4.42 -4.97
C VAL A 49 -17.01 -4.32 -5.48
N SER A 50 -17.74 -5.43 -5.54
CA SER A 50 -19.18 -5.42 -5.82
C SER A 50 -19.92 -4.67 -4.70
N CYS A 51 -20.39 -3.45 -4.98
CA CYS A 51 -21.17 -2.68 -4.02
C CYS A 51 -22.52 -3.39 -3.79
N GLY A 52 -22.74 -3.95 -2.59
CA GLY A 52 -24.01 -4.60 -2.22
C GLY A 52 -23.94 -6.10 -1.93
N GLN A 53 -22.79 -6.77 -2.06
CA GLN A 53 -22.66 -8.11 -1.49
C GLN A 53 -22.53 -8.03 0.02
N LYS A 54 -23.41 -8.74 0.74
CA LYS A 54 -23.44 -8.80 2.19
C LYS A 54 -22.28 -9.69 2.64
N LEU A 55 -21.19 -9.07 3.11
CA LEU A 55 -20.10 -9.80 3.75
C LEU A 55 -20.66 -10.55 4.97
N SER A 56 -20.55 -11.88 4.96
CA SER A 56 -20.95 -12.73 6.07
C SER A 56 -19.71 -13.15 6.84
N ALA A 57 -19.78 -13.09 8.17
CA ALA A 57 -18.71 -13.66 9.02
C ALA A 57 -18.74 -15.19 9.07
N TYR A 58 -19.80 -15.82 8.54
CA TYR A 58 -20.06 -17.26 8.64
C TYR A 58 -20.10 -17.95 7.27
N ASP A 59 -19.84 -17.23 6.19
CA ASP A 59 -19.95 -17.74 4.82
C ASP A 59 -18.65 -17.48 4.05
N GLY A 60 -18.14 -18.51 3.36
CA GLY A 60 -16.88 -18.49 2.61
C GLY A 60 -15.81 -19.46 3.12
N GLU A 61 -14.85 -19.76 2.25
CA GLU A 61 -13.68 -20.59 2.56
C GLU A 61 -12.63 -19.77 3.32
N ALA A 62 -12.08 -20.33 4.40
CA ALA A 62 -11.02 -19.68 5.16
C ALA A 62 -9.75 -19.58 4.32
N TYR A 63 -9.10 -18.42 4.35
CA TYR A 63 -7.80 -18.27 3.70
C TYR A 63 -6.74 -19.11 4.43
N GLU A 64 -6.03 -19.96 3.68
CA GLU A 64 -5.09 -20.95 4.24
C GLU A 64 -3.97 -20.32 5.08
N ASN A 65 -3.57 -19.08 4.78
CA ASN A 65 -2.48 -18.39 5.47
C ASN A 65 -2.90 -17.03 6.03
N PRO A 66 -3.53 -16.98 7.22
CA PRO A 66 -3.95 -15.73 7.85
C PRO A 66 -2.81 -14.73 8.07
N ALA A 67 -1.60 -15.22 8.36
CA ALA A 67 -0.43 -14.35 8.57
C ALA A 67 -0.03 -13.61 7.29
N HIS A 68 -0.08 -14.29 6.13
CA HIS A 68 0.15 -13.67 4.84
C HIS A 68 -0.91 -12.60 4.53
N TYR A 69 -2.19 -12.91 4.78
CA TYR A 69 -3.27 -11.93 4.61
C TYR A 69 -3.07 -10.68 5.48
N CYS A 70 -2.84 -10.86 6.78
CA CYS A 70 -2.59 -9.74 7.71
C CYS A 70 -1.32 -8.97 7.37
N SER A 71 -0.29 -9.63 6.83
CA SER A 71 0.93 -8.95 6.36
C SER A 71 0.69 -8.05 5.15
N VAL A 72 -0.28 -8.37 4.30
CA VAL A 72 -0.64 -7.55 3.13
C VAL A 72 -1.55 -6.41 3.55
N VAL A 73 -2.64 -6.73 4.26
CA VAL A 73 -3.62 -5.74 4.72
C VAL A 73 -3.02 -4.76 5.71
N GLY A 74 -2.14 -5.21 6.61
CA GLY A 74 -1.46 -4.34 7.57
C GLY A 74 -0.31 -3.51 6.99
N ALA A 75 0.10 -3.78 5.75
CA ALA A 75 1.11 -3.01 5.03
C ALA A 75 0.51 -1.96 4.08
N LEU A 76 -0.81 -1.99 3.87
CA LEU A 76 -1.58 -1.04 3.09
C LEU A 76 -2.19 0.00 4.03
#